data_AF-A0A0C2JA66-F1
#
_entry.id   AF-A0A0C2JA66-F1
#
_cell.length_a   1.000
_cell.length_b   1.000
_cell.length_c   1.000
_cell.angle_alpha   90.00
_cell.angle_beta   90.00
_cell.angle_gamma   90.00
#
_symmetry.space_group_name_H-M   'P 1'
#
loop_
_entity.id
_entity.type
_entity.pdbx_description
1 polymer ?
#
loop_
_entity_poly.entity_id
_entity_poly.type
_entity_poly.pdbx_seq_one_letter_code
_entity_poly.pdbx_strand_id
1 'polypeptide(L)'
;MLRHGSSGSVDTNGARMPEFYRSAGFDTDDGDKVKIGAGSSVSTGKETRTWLAWRAKGQLTPGDPFYKNWREAGISEEETRETLDAVQAWADTEDAWLASLQCEMLAWK
;
A
#
# COMPACT_ATOMS: atom_id res chain seq x y z
N MET A 1 14.07 -20.99 9.08
CA MET A 1 14.98 -19.91 9.50
C MET A 1 14.15 -18.63 9.60
N LEU A 2 13.64 -18.31 10.80
CA LEU A 2 12.79 -17.15 11.02
C LEU A 2 13.67 -15.91 11.06
N ARG A 3 13.58 -15.04 10.03
CA ARG A 3 14.25 -13.74 10.02
C ARG A 3 13.68 -12.93 11.18
N HIS A 4 14.57 -12.47 12.07
CA HIS A 4 14.26 -11.54 13.14
C HIS A 4 13.67 -10.27 12.51
N GLY A 5 12.41 -9.99 12.84
CA GLY A 5 11.80 -8.70 12.53
C GLY A 5 12.64 -7.59 13.16
N SER A 6 13.04 -6.61 12.35
CA SER A 6 13.69 -5.40 12.81
C SER A 6 12.88 -4.77 13.95
N SER A 7 13.46 -4.70 15.14
CA SER A 7 12.96 -3.88 16.24
C SER A 7 13.33 -2.41 16.00
N GLY A 8 12.80 -1.82 14.93
CA GLY A 8 12.67 -0.37 14.80
C GLY A 8 11.24 -0.03 15.16
N SER A 9 11.01 0.99 15.99
CA SER A 9 9.68 1.53 16.27
C SER A 9 8.86 1.50 14.98
N VAL A 10 7.74 0.78 14.97
CA VAL A 10 6.92 0.63 13.76
C VAL A 10 6.43 2.03 13.42
N ASP A 11 7.15 2.70 12.53
CA ASP A 11 6.77 3.97 11.96
C ASP A 11 5.61 3.68 11.01
N THR A 12 4.43 3.50 11.60
CA THR A 12 3.21 3.40 10.81
C THR A 12 2.92 4.81 10.33
N ASN A 13 2.73 4.97 9.03
CA ASN A 13 2.28 6.24 8.45
C ASN A 13 1.13 6.85 9.25
N GLY A 14 0.21 6.03 9.80
CA GLY A 14 -0.89 6.46 10.66
C GLY A 14 -0.48 7.30 11.88
N ALA A 15 0.64 7.01 12.54
CA ALA A 15 1.13 7.79 13.67
C ALA A 15 1.73 9.15 13.24
N ARG A 16 2.24 9.23 12.01
CA ARG A 16 2.88 10.44 11.45
C ARG A 16 1.95 11.33 10.65
N MET A 17 0.80 10.81 10.19
CA MET A 17 -0.17 11.63 9.44
C MET A 17 -0.52 12.93 10.18
N PRO A 18 -0.84 12.94 11.49
CA PRO A 18 -1.15 14.19 12.18
C PRO A 18 0.00 15.20 12.16
N GLU A 19 1.25 14.74 12.26
CA GLU A 19 2.43 15.60 12.13
C GLU A 19 2.52 16.25 10.74
N PHE A 20 2.35 15.46 9.68
CA PHE A 20 2.38 15.99 8.31
C PHE A 20 1.26 17.00 8.07
N TYR A 21 0.06 16.72 8.55
CA TYR A 21 -1.08 17.64 8.44
C TYR A 21 -0.84 18.95 9.22
N ARG A 22 -0.30 18.90 10.45
CA ARG A 22 0.10 20.12 11.18
C ARG A 22 1.17 20.91 10.43
N SER A 23 2.16 20.23 9.83
CA SER A 23 3.20 20.90 9.03
C SER A 23 2.63 21.61 7.79
N ALA A 24 1.48 21.15 7.28
CA ALA A 24 0.73 21.79 6.19
C ALA A 24 -0.29 22.85 6.68
N GLY A 25 -0.35 23.11 7.98
CA GLY A 25 -1.19 24.15 8.61
C GLY A 25 -2.64 23.74 8.85
N PHE A 26 -2.92 22.44 9.00
CA PHE A 26 -4.21 21.96 9.51
C PHE A 26 -4.17 21.88 11.04
N ASP A 27 -5.30 22.20 11.68
CA ASP A 27 -5.47 21.96 13.11
C ASP A 27 -5.91 20.51 13.31
N THR A 28 -4.95 19.64 13.62
CA THR A 28 -5.25 18.22 13.83
C THR A 28 -5.66 17.88 15.25
N ASP A 29 -5.54 18.84 16.16
CA ASP A 29 -5.85 18.67 17.58
C ASP A 29 -7.33 19.04 17.84
N ASP A 30 -7.95 19.80 16.95
CA ASP A 30 -9.39 20.01 16.88
C ASP A 30 -10.11 18.81 16.24
N GLY A 31 -10.84 18.05 17.07
CA GLY A 31 -11.63 16.89 16.66
C GLY A 31 -12.76 17.21 15.67
N ASP A 32 -13.18 18.47 15.55
CA ASP A 32 -14.17 18.94 14.58
C ASP A 32 -13.54 19.35 13.23
N LYS A 33 -12.20 19.28 13.11
CA LYS A 33 -11.41 19.60 11.91
C LYS A 33 -10.69 18.41 11.31
N VAL A 34 -10.76 17.25 11.98
CA VAL A 34 -10.17 15.99 11.53
C VAL A 34 -11.20 14.88 11.56
N LYS A 35 -11.18 14.04 10.53
CA LYS A 35 -11.88 12.76 10.54
C LYS A 35 -10.90 11.63 10.25
N ILE A 36 -10.78 10.72 11.21
CA ILE A 36 -10.10 9.43 11.01
C ILE A 36 -11.16 8.41 10.61
N GLY A 37 -10.91 7.69 9.53
CA GLY A 37 -11.82 6.71 8.96
C GLY A 37 -11.12 5.42 8.57
N ALA A 38 -11.92 4.40 8.31
CA ALA A 38 -11.49 3.20 7.63
C ALA A 38 -12.58 2.76 6.65
N GLY A 39 -12.14 2.17 5.54
CA GLY A 39 -13.02 1.67 4.49
C GLY A 39 -12.52 0.34 3.97
N SER A 40 -13.46 -0.50 3.54
CA SER A 40 -13.16 -1.76 2.87
C SER A 40 -13.84 -1.82 1.52
N SER A 41 -13.15 -2.36 0.52
CA SER A 41 -13.72 -2.64 -0.79
C SER A 41 -13.39 -4.07 -1.21
N VAL A 42 -14.29 -4.67 -2.00
CA VAL A 42 -14.07 -5.98 -2.63
C VAL A 42 -14.21 -5.80 -4.13
N SER A 43 -13.24 -6.31 -4.89
CA SER A 43 -13.21 -6.29 -6.34
C SER A 43 -13.19 -7.71 -6.88
N THR A 44 -14.11 -8.01 -7.80
CA THR A 44 -14.31 -9.36 -8.38
C THR A 44 -14.26 -9.37 -9.90
N GLY A 45 -14.20 -8.19 -10.55
CA GLY A 45 -14.28 -8.07 -12.01
C GLY A 45 -12.92 -8.24 -12.70
N LYS A 46 -12.92 -8.89 -13.88
CA LYS A 46 -11.74 -9.07 -14.74
C LYS A 46 -11.03 -7.74 -15.02
N GLU A 47 -11.78 -6.69 -15.35
CA GLU A 47 -11.22 -5.36 -15.60
C GLU A 47 -10.38 -4.85 -14.42
N THR A 48 -10.93 -4.93 -13.20
CA THR A 48 -10.22 -4.49 -12.00
C THR A 48 -8.98 -5.34 -11.74
N ARG A 49 -9.06 -6.66 -11.95
CA ARG A 49 -7.89 -7.54 -11.81
C ARG A 49 -6.79 -7.22 -12.82
N THR A 50 -7.13 -7.02 -14.09
CA THR A 50 -6.18 -6.61 -15.12
C THR A 50 -5.53 -5.27 -14.79
N TRP A 51 -6.31 -4.29 -14.33
CA TRP A 51 -5.78 -2.99 -13.92
C TRP A 51 -4.81 -3.09 -12.73
N LEU A 52 -5.14 -3.91 -11.73
CA LEU A 52 -4.26 -4.14 -10.57
C LEU A 52 -2.96 -4.85 -10.95
N ALA A 53 -3.01 -5.84 -11.84
CA ALA A 53 -1.80 -6.49 -12.36
C ALA A 53 -0.91 -5.53 -13.17
N TRP A 54 -1.53 -4.72 -14.04
CA TRP A 54 -0.81 -3.67 -14.77
C TRP A 54 -0.12 -2.69 -13.81
N ARG A 55 -0.83 -2.25 -12.76
CA ARG A 55 -0.28 -1.34 -11.74
C ARG A 55 0.91 -1.98 -11.01
N ALA A 56 0.77 -3.22 -10.55
CA ALA A 56 1.85 -3.93 -9.85
C ALA A 56 3.10 -4.05 -10.73
N LYS A 57 2.92 -4.39 -12.02
CA LYS A 57 4.02 -4.43 -12.99
C LYS A 57 4.70 -3.09 -13.18
N GLY A 58 3.95 -1.98 -13.21
CA GLY A 58 4.54 -0.64 -13.27
C GLY A 58 5.40 -0.33 -12.03
N GLN A 59 4.86 -0.58 -10.84
CA GLN A 59 5.50 -0.24 -9.57
C GLN A 59 6.71 -1.13 -9.22
N LEU A 60 6.76 -2.36 -9.72
CA LEU A 60 7.83 -3.32 -9.43
C LEU A 60 8.83 -3.45 -10.59
N THR A 61 9.17 -2.32 -11.22
CA THR A 61 10.20 -2.26 -12.26
C THR A 61 11.38 -1.34 -11.88
N PRO A 62 12.60 -1.60 -12.39
CA PRO A 62 13.74 -0.73 -12.16
C PRO A 62 13.46 0.72 -12.52
N GLY A 63 13.70 1.62 -11.56
CA GLY A 63 13.45 3.06 -11.70
C GLY A 63 12.21 3.56 -10.95
N ASP A 64 11.29 2.68 -10.56
CA ASP A 64 10.16 3.07 -9.71
C ASP A 64 10.58 3.15 -8.21
N PRO A 65 10.09 4.15 -7.45
CA PRO A 65 10.36 4.24 -6.02
C PRO A 65 9.93 3.01 -5.22
N PHE A 66 8.85 2.33 -5.62
CA PHE A 66 8.35 1.16 -4.94
C PHE A 66 9.29 -0.04 -5.13
N TYR A 67 9.80 -0.25 -6.35
CA TYR A 67 10.85 -1.23 -6.62
C TYR A 67 12.10 -0.94 -5.78
N LYS A 68 12.57 0.31 -5.74
CA LYS A 68 13.73 0.69 -4.91
C LYS A 68 13.52 0.33 -3.44
N ASN A 69 12.34 0.64 -2.88
CA ASN A 69 12.03 0.32 -1.49
C ASN A 69 12.04 -1.20 -1.22
N TRP A 70 11.59 -2.02 -2.18
CA TRP A 70 11.67 -3.48 -2.07
C TRP A 70 13.11 -3.97 -2.03
N ARG A 71 13.98 -3.40 -2.88
CA ARG A 71 15.42 -3.69 -2.86
C ARG A 71 16.06 -3.35 -1.53
N GLU A 72 15.76 -2.16 -0.99
CA GLU A 72 16.28 -1.70 0.29
C GLU A 72 15.76 -2.54 1.47
N ALA A 73 14.54 -3.08 1.37
CA ALA A 73 13.98 -4.04 2.32
C ALA A 73 14.59 -5.46 2.19
N GLY A 74 15.48 -5.68 1.23
CA GLY A 74 16.17 -6.95 1.02
C GLY A 74 15.36 -7.99 0.23
N ILE A 75 14.34 -7.57 -0.51
CA ILE A 75 13.58 -8.41 -1.43
C ILE A 75 14.34 -8.52 -2.75
N SER A 76 14.64 -9.75 -3.15
CA SER A 76 15.43 -10.11 -4.33
C SER A 76 14.69 -9.85 -5.66
N GLU A 77 15.44 -9.87 -6.77
CA GLU A 77 14.84 -9.63 -8.10
C GLU A 77 14.02 -10.85 -8.51
N GLU A 78 14.48 -12.02 -8.09
CA GLU A 78 13.77 -13.28 -8.20
C GLU A 78 12.44 -13.23 -7.45
N GLU A 79 12.42 -12.84 -6.17
CA GLU A 79 11.17 -12.68 -5.40
C GLU A 79 10.23 -11.65 -6.03
N THR A 80 10.78 -10.57 -6.62
CA THR A 80 9.99 -9.57 -7.35
C THR A 80 9.36 -10.18 -8.61
N ARG A 81 10.12 -10.94 -9.39
CA ARG A 81 9.63 -11.64 -10.58
C ARG A 81 8.55 -12.66 -10.22
N GLU A 82 8.79 -13.48 -9.20
CA GLU A 82 7.82 -14.46 -8.72
C GLU A 82 6.52 -13.79 -8.25
N THR A 83 6.63 -12.63 -7.59
CA THR A 83 5.47 -11.81 -7.22
C THR A 83 4.68 -11.38 -8.46
N LEU A 84 5.36 -10.87 -9.49
CA LEU A 84 4.70 -10.43 -10.72
C LEU A 84 4.04 -11.59 -11.48
N ASP A 85 4.70 -12.76 -11.51
CA ASP A 85 4.14 -13.98 -12.10
C ASP A 85 2.87 -14.42 -11.35
N ALA A 86 2.89 -14.39 -10.02
CA ALA A 86 1.74 -14.71 -9.17
C ALA A 86 0.58 -13.71 -9.34
N VAL A 87 0.89 -12.40 -9.42
CA VAL A 87 -0.11 -11.35 -9.67
C VAL A 87 -0.77 -11.55 -11.04
N GLN A 88 0.00 -11.90 -12.07
CA GLN A 88 -0.54 -12.17 -13.40
C GLN A 88 -1.45 -13.41 -13.38
N ALA A 89 -1.02 -14.51 -12.75
CA ALA A 89 -1.84 -15.71 -12.60
C ALA A 89 -3.15 -15.45 -11.84
N TRP A 90 -3.10 -14.64 -10.77
CA TRP A 90 -4.30 -14.19 -10.05
C TRP A 90 -5.23 -13.38 -10.96
N ALA A 91 -4.68 -12.48 -11.79
CA ALA A 91 -5.50 -11.66 -12.66
C ALA A 91 -6.24 -12.48 -13.73
N ASP A 92 -5.58 -13.52 -14.25
CA ASP A 92 -6.12 -14.43 -15.26
C ASP A 92 -7.10 -15.47 -14.70
N THR A 93 -7.17 -15.63 -13.37
CA THR A 93 -8.11 -16.53 -12.71
C THR A 93 -9.54 -15.96 -12.78
N GLU A 94 -10.49 -16.70 -13.35
CA GLU A 94 -11.86 -16.24 -13.64
C GLU A 94 -12.60 -15.70 -12.41
N ASP A 95 -12.60 -16.46 -11.32
CA ASP A 95 -13.35 -16.17 -10.09
C ASP A 95 -12.49 -15.51 -8.98
N ALA A 96 -11.29 -15.04 -9.32
CA ALA A 96 -10.43 -14.38 -8.36
C ALA A 96 -11.03 -13.04 -7.89
N TRP A 97 -10.78 -12.72 -6.62
CA TRP A 97 -11.22 -11.48 -5.99
C TRP A 97 -10.11 -10.89 -5.12
N LEU A 98 -10.23 -9.60 -4.81
CA LEU A 98 -9.38 -8.86 -3.89
C LEU A 98 -10.25 -8.12 -2.88
N ALA A 99 -9.94 -8.24 -1.59
CA ALA A 99 -10.40 -7.30 -0.58
C ALA A 99 -9.28 -6.33 -0.21
N SER A 100 -9.63 -5.05 -0.11
CA SER A 100 -8.74 -4.01 0.39
C SER A 100 -9.33 -3.42 1.66
N LEU A 101 -8.49 -3.18 2.66
CA LEU A 101 -8.80 -2.40 3.84
C LEU A 101 -7.85 -1.19 3.84
N GLN A 102 -8.42 -0.01 3.99
CA GLN A 102 -7.65 1.23 4.07
C GLN A 102 -8.09 2.05 5.28
N CYS A 103 -7.12 2.70 5.92
CA CYS A 103 -7.36 3.75 6.90
C CYS A 103 -7.08 5.11 6.25
N GLU A 104 -7.84 6.12 6.63
CA GLU A 104 -7.72 7.46 6.08
C GLU A 104 -7.77 8.52 7.18
N MET A 105 -7.10 9.63 6.93
CA MET A 105 -7.19 10.86 7.71
C MET A 105 -7.57 11.98 6.73
N LEU A 106 -8.72 12.61 6.98
CA LEU A 106 -9.17 13.80 6.28
C LEU A 106 -9.08 14.97 7.26
N ALA A 107 -8.62 16.14 6.80
CA ALA A 107 -8.61 17.35 7.61
C ALA A 107 -9.07 18.56 6.79
N TRP A 108 -9.67 19.54 7.46
CA TRP A 108 -10.16 20.78 6.85
C TRP A 108 -9.86 22.00 7.71
N LYS A 109 -9.98 23.20 7.13
CA LYS A 109 -9.73 24.49 7.79
C LYS A 109 -11.06 25.15 8.16
#